data_AF-R7A8K8-F1
#
_entry.id   AF-R7A8K8-F1
#
_cell.length_a   1.000
_cell.length_b   1.000
_cell.length_c   1.000
_cell.angle_alpha   90.00
_cell.angle_beta   90.00
_cell.angle_gamma   90.00
#
_symmetry.space_group_name_H-M   'P 1'
#
loop_
_entity.id
_entity.type
_entity.pdbx_description
1 polymer ?
#
loop_
_entity_poly.entity_id
_entity_poly.type
_entity_poly.pdbx_seq_one_letter_code
_entity_poly.pdbx_strand_id
1 'polypeptide(L)'
;MATYVMSDIHGLWDKFEKMMNLLNLKDNDKVYFLGDVIDRGADGIKILQYILNDPHFTLLMGNHEYMMYQALEEGKGKLEINMEYIQWVLNGAQPTIDAFLELEESRQQELFSTIKNLPVAITDLVVNDKKFYLTHGCYSELEKEGTLYLKDIDDPILFVWQRVDPNEVILQDKILVAGHTISTYYHGKYEIFHNKSDIMQSNYIDIDCGCSCNNEDCQFAALRLDDMKTFYVK
;
A
#
# COMPACT_ATOMS: atom_id res chain seq x y z
N MET A 1 -2.59 16.61 15.05
CA MET A 1 -2.14 15.33 14.51
C MET A 1 -3.13 14.96 13.45
N ALA A 2 -2.68 14.89 12.22
CA ALA A 2 -3.46 14.40 11.10
C ALA A 2 -3.01 12.98 10.74
N THR A 3 -3.94 12.17 10.25
CA THR A 3 -3.70 10.81 9.81
C THR A 3 -4.00 10.70 8.32
N TYR A 4 -2.99 10.35 7.53
CA TYR A 4 -3.09 10.21 6.08
C TYR A 4 -2.95 8.74 5.68
N VAL A 5 -3.59 8.38 4.57
CA VAL A 5 -3.44 7.09 3.89
C VAL A 5 -3.11 7.34 2.42
N MET A 6 -2.20 6.54 1.85
CA MET A 6 -1.76 6.57 0.45
C MET A 6 -1.50 5.14 -0.03
N SER A 7 -1.47 4.90 -1.34
CA SER A 7 -1.16 3.58 -1.89
C SER A 7 -0.54 3.65 -3.29
N ASP A 8 0.08 2.56 -3.73
CA ASP A 8 0.44 2.26 -5.13
C ASP A 8 1.31 3.34 -5.82
N ILE A 9 2.36 3.81 -5.13
CA ILE A 9 3.29 4.81 -5.69
C ILE A 9 4.28 4.22 -6.71
N HIS A 10 4.56 2.91 -6.64
CA HIS A 10 5.33 2.17 -7.64
C HIS A 10 6.62 2.86 -8.10
N GLY A 11 7.49 3.21 -7.15
CA GLY A 11 8.82 3.73 -7.45
C GLY A 11 8.87 5.10 -8.12
N LEU A 12 7.79 5.89 -8.09
CA LEU A 12 7.74 7.23 -8.67
C LEU A 12 8.14 8.31 -7.65
N TRP A 13 9.45 8.53 -7.49
CA TRP A 13 10.01 9.46 -6.48
C TRP A 13 9.52 10.90 -6.64
N ASP A 14 9.41 11.40 -7.86
CA ASP A 14 8.98 12.78 -8.11
C ASP A 14 7.56 13.04 -7.57
N LYS A 15 6.66 12.08 -7.74
CA LYS A 15 5.29 12.13 -7.20
C LYS A 15 5.29 11.99 -5.69
N PHE A 16 6.13 11.11 -5.14
CA PHE A 16 6.31 10.96 -3.69
C PHE A 16 6.74 12.29 -3.05
N GLU A 17 7.80 12.91 -3.56
CA GLU A 17 8.34 14.17 -3.04
C GLU A 17 7.33 15.32 -3.15
N LYS A 18 6.65 15.45 -4.30
CA LYS A 18 5.55 16.43 -4.47
C LYS A 18 4.45 16.23 -3.43
N MET A 19 4.06 14.99 -3.14
CA MET A 19 3.01 14.70 -2.15
C MET A 19 3.48 15.05 -0.74
N MET A 20 4.69 14.65 -0.34
CA MET A 20 5.25 15.01 0.97
C MET A 20 5.29 16.53 1.17
N ASN A 21 5.70 17.28 0.13
CA ASN A 21 5.69 18.74 0.14
C ASN A 21 4.27 19.33 0.22
N LEU A 22 3.32 18.76 -0.52
CA LEU A 22 1.92 19.19 -0.53
C LEU A 22 1.26 19.00 0.85
N LEU A 23 1.50 17.86 1.50
CA LEU A 23 0.94 17.54 2.81
C LEU A 23 1.59 18.37 3.93
N ASN A 24 2.86 18.78 3.75
CA ASN A 24 3.61 19.61 4.71
C ASN A 24 3.47 19.07 6.14
N LEU A 25 3.81 17.78 6.30
CA LEU A 25 3.60 16.99 7.51
C LEU A 25 4.19 17.67 8.75
N LYS A 26 3.51 17.50 9.89
CA LYS A 26 3.96 17.95 11.21
C LYS A 26 4.51 16.78 12.01
N ASP A 27 5.29 17.09 13.05
CA ASP A 27 6.00 16.10 13.87
C ASP A 27 5.13 14.99 14.48
N ASN A 28 3.82 15.22 14.62
CA ASN A 28 2.90 14.24 15.19
C ASN A 28 1.95 13.63 14.14
N ASP A 29 2.07 13.99 12.86
CA ASP A 29 1.21 13.43 11.83
C ASP A 29 1.61 11.97 11.54
N LYS A 30 0.66 11.17 11.07
CA LYS A 30 0.85 9.76 10.73
C LYS A 30 0.46 9.52 9.29
N VAL A 31 1.21 8.65 8.61
CA VAL A 31 0.94 8.26 7.24
C VAL A 31 1.02 6.75 7.11
N TYR A 32 -0.02 6.17 6.54
CA TYR A 32 -0.08 4.75 6.23
C TYR A 32 -0.02 4.57 4.72
N PHE A 33 0.98 3.84 4.24
CA PHE A 33 1.08 3.38 2.87
C PHE A 33 0.47 1.98 2.80
N LEU A 34 -0.56 1.79 1.98
CA LEU A 34 -1.33 0.53 1.95
C LEU A 34 -0.65 -0.59 1.16
N GLY A 35 0.42 -0.28 0.43
CA GLY A 35 1.22 -1.25 -0.32
C GLY A 35 1.76 -0.66 -1.61
N ASP A 36 2.43 -1.49 -2.39
CA ASP A 36 2.84 -1.24 -3.77
C ASP A 36 3.70 0.03 -3.92
N VAL A 37 4.70 0.13 -3.04
CA VAL A 37 5.71 1.19 -3.07
C VAL A 37 6.79 0.90 -4.09
N ILE A 38 7.11 -0.38 -4.29
CA ILE A 38 8.16 -0.84 -5.20
C ILE A 38 7.61 -1.17 -6.61
N ASP A 39 8.56 -1.48 -7.49
CA ASP A 39 8.36 -1.92 -8.88
C ASP A 39 7.81 -0.86 -9.82
N ARG A 40 7.85 -1.18 -11.13
CA ARG A 40 7.46 -0.33 -12.28
C ARG A 40 8.31 0.93 -12.43
N GLY A 41 8.41 1.78 -11.41
CA GLY A 41 9.28 2.95 -11.35
C GLY A 41 10.68 2.62 -10.80
N ALA A 42 11.65 3.50 -11.08
CA ALA A 42 13.07 3.25 -10.78
C ALA A 42 13.44 3.43 -9.30
N ASP A 43 12.66 4.20 -8.53
CA ASP A 43 13.04 4.63 -7.19
C ASP A 43 12.35 3.83 -6.06
N GLY A 44 11.82 2.64 -6.35
CA GLY A 44 11.09 1.81 -5.37
C GLY A 44 11.87 1.57 -4.07
N ILE A 45 13.12 1.10 -4.18
CA ILE A 45 14.01 0.87 -3.02
C ILE A 45 14.31 2.17 -2.27
N LYS A 46 14.46 3.29 -2.97
CA LYS A 46 14.70 4.61 -2.37
C LYS A 46 13.49 5.07 -1.54
N ILE A 47 12.28 4.96 -2.09
CA ILE A 47 11.04 5.30 -1.35
C ILE A 47 10.87 4.36 -0.16
N LEU A 48 11.10 3.06 -0.35
CA LEU A 48 11.00 2.07 0.72
C LEU A 48 11.94 2.39 1.88
N GLN A 49 13.21 2.71 1.60
CA GLN A 49 14.16 3.13 2.65
C GLN A 49 13.75 4.44 3.34
N TYR A 50 13.20 5.40 2.60
CA TYR A 50 12.69 6.64 3.17
C TYR A 50 11.54 6.36 4.15
N ILE A 51 10.58 5.52 3.74
CA ILE A 51 9.42 5.14 4.55
C ILE A 51 9.84 4.41 5.82
N LEU A 52 10.72 3.41 5.69
CA LEU A 52 11.14 2.55 6.80
C LEU A 52 12.01 3.27 7.86
N ASN A 53 12.65 4.39 7.50
CA ASN A 53 13.54 5.13 8.39
C ASN A 53 12.84 6.28 9.14
N ASP A 54 11.55 6.53 8.90
CA ASP A 54 10.81 7.65 9.48
C ASP A 54 9.60 7.15 10.32
N PRO A 55 9.52 7.50 11.62
CA PRO A 55 8.44 7.05 12.51
C PRO A 55 7.06 7.69 12.23
N HIS A 56 6.95 8.67 11.33
CA HIS A 56 5.66 9.13 10.82
C HIS A 56 4.97 8.07 9.98
N PHE A 57 5.72 7.14 9.40
CA PHE A 57 5.22 6.27 8.35
C PHE A 57 5.00 4.84 8.82
N THR A 58 4.01 4.19 8.22
CA THR A 58 3.76 2.76 8.36
C THR A 58 3.44 2.22 6.97
N LEU A 59 4.16 1.18 6.56
CA LEU A 59 3.94 0.50 5.29
C LEU A 59 3.21 -0.82 5.54
N LEU A 60 2.14 -1.06 4.80
CA LEU A 60 1.49 -2.36 4.71
C LEU A 60 2.04 -3.14 3.51
N MET A 61 1.85 -4.45 3.57
CA MET A 61 2.23 -5.38 2.51
C MET A 61 1.31 -5.20 1.29
N GLY A 62 1.85 -4.70 0.18
CA GLY A 62 1.23 -4.80 -1.13
C GLY A 62 1.50 -6.13 -1.82
N ASN A 63 0.88 -6.38 -2.97
CA ASN A 63 1.22 -7.58 -3.74
C ASN A 63 2.63 -7.51 -4.32
N HIS A 64 3.16 -6.32 -4.59
CA HIS A 64 4.53 -6.16 -5.07
C HIS A 64 5.56 -6.46 -3.97
N GLU A 65 5.37 -5.94 -2.75
CA GLU A 65 6.20 -6.32 -1.61
C GLU A 65 6.08 -7.82 -1.28
N TYR A 66 4.87 -8.39 -1.43
CA TYR A 66 4.64 -9.82 -1.22
C TYR A 66 5.37 -10.68 -2.27
N MET A 67 5.33 -10.30 -3.55
CA MET A 67 6.09 -11.00 -4.60
C MET A 67 7.61 -10.92 -4.35
N MET A 68 8.12 -9.76 -3.93
CA MET A 68 9.52 -9.62 -3.52
C MET A 68 9.87 -10.56 -2.36
N TYR A 69 9.01 -10.62 -1.34
CA TYR A 69 9.18 -11.56 -0.22
C TYR A 69 9.27 -13.01 -0.70
N GLN A 70 8.32 -13.45 -1.52
CA GLN A 70 8.25 -14.81 -2.04
C GLN A 70 9.50 -15.17 -2.87
N ALA A 71 9.95 -14.26 -3.73
CA ALA A 71 11.14 -14.46 -4.57
C ALA A 71 12.44 -14.56 -3.76
N LEU A 72 12.48 -14.00 -2.53
CA LEU A 72 13.64 -14.02 -1.65
C LEU A 72 13.58 -15.11 -0.56
N GLU A 73 12.40 -15.68 -0.30
CA GLU A 73 12.17 -16.54 0.86
C GLU A 73 13.00 -17.83 0.81
N GLU A 74 13.00 -18.53 -0.32
CA GLU A 74 13.74 -19.79 -0.51
C GLU A 74 15.25 -19.58 -0.34
N GLY A 75 15.79 -18.52 -0.93
CA GLY A 75 17.18 -18.10 -0.81
C GLY A 75 17.53 -17.43 0.52
N LYS A 76 16.58 -17.33 1.46
CA LYS A 76 16.73 -16.66 2.78
C LYS A 76 17.26 -15.23 2.64
N GLY A 77 16.59 -14.43 1.82
CA GLY A 77 16.98 -13.05 1.53
C GLY A 77 17.99 -12.92 0.39
N LYS A 78 18.20 -13.98 -0.39
CA LYS A 78 18.94 -13.96 -1.65
C LYS A 78 18.00 -14.30 -2.80
N LEU A 79 18.21 -13.67 -3.94
CA LEU A 79 17.42 -13.96 -5.14
C LEU A 79 17.78 -15.35 -5.67
N GLU A 80 16.76 -16.17 -5.87
CA GLU A 80 16.84 -17.45 -6.55
C GLU A 80 15.91 -17.41 -7.76
N ILE A 81 16.35 -17.99 -8.89
CA ILE A 81 15.51 -18.02 -10.09
C ILE A 81 14.53 -19.19 -9.96
N ASN A 82 13.34 -18.89 -9.45
CA ASN A 82 12.21 -19.81 -9.31
C ASN A 82 10.92 -19.21 -9.92
N MET A 83 9.78 -19.85 -9.73
CA MET A 83 8.51 -19.42 -10.32
C MET A 83 8.04 -18.09 -9.73
N GLU A 84 8.31 -17.85 -8.45
CA GLU A 84 7.97 -16.66 -7.69
C GLU A 84 8.78 -15.46 -8.22
N TYR A 85 10.09 -15.65 -8.46
CA TYR A 85 10.93 -14.66 -9.13
C TYR A 85 10.40 -14.32 -10.52
N ILE A 86 10.06 -15.33 -11.33
CA ILE A 86 9.52 -15.11 -12.68
C ILE A 86 8.20 -14.33 -12.62
N GLN A 87 7.29 -14.71 -11.71
CA GLN A 87 6.02 -14.02 -11.50
C GLN A 87 6.26 -12.55 -11.13
N TRP A 88 7.21 -12.27 -10.23
CA TRP A 88 7.54 -10.92 -9.82
C TRP A 88 8.07 -10.09 -11.00
N VAL A 89 9.02 -10.63 -11.78
CA VAL A 89 9.57 -9.97 -12.99
C VAL A 89 8.46 -9.66 -14.00
N LEU A 90 7.52 -10.57 -14.22
CA LEU A 90 6.38 -10.35 -15.13
C LEU A 90 5.45 -9.21 -14.67
N ASN A 91 5.51 -8.83 -13.39
CA ASN A 91 4.77 -7.69 -12.82
C ASN A 91 5.63 -6.41 -12.72
N GLY A 92 6.79 -6.35 -13.37
CA GLY A 92 7.58 -5.12 -13.47
C GLY A 92 8.62 -4.93 -12.37
N ALA A 93 9.12 -6.01 -11.78
CA ALA A 93 10.11 -5.99 -10.70
C ALA A 93 11.51 -5.49 -11.08
N GLN A 94 11.84 -5.46 -12.38
CA GLN A 94 13.23 -5.27 -12.82
C GLN A 94 13.92 -4.05 -12.17
N PRO A 95 13.32 -2.85 -12.11
CA PRO A 95 13.98 -1.71 -11.48
C PRO A 95 14.26 -1.92 -9.99
N THR A 96 13.36 -2.61 -9.28
CA THR A 96 13.54 -2.96 -7.86
C THR A 96 14.63 -4.00 -7.68
N ILE A 97 14.67 -5.03 -8.53
CA ILE A 97 15.71 -6.07 -8.49
C ILE A 97 17.10 -5.45 -8.70
N ASP A 98 17.23 -4.59 -9.70
CA ASP A 98 18.50 -3.91 -10.01
C ASP A 98 18.96 -3.08 -8.80
N ALA A 99 18.07 -2.23 -8.26
CA ALA A 99 18.37 -1.40 -7.09
C ALA A 99 18.62 -2.22 -5.81
N PHE A 100 17.97 -3.38 -5.64
CA PHE A 100 18.18 -4.28 -4.51
C PHE A 100 19.56 -4.95 -4.57
N LEU A 101 19.97 -5.39 -5.76
CA LEU A 101 21.27 -6.04 -5.97
C LEU A 101 22.46 -5.09 -5.83
N GLU A 102 22.24 -3.78 -6.00
CA GLU A 102 23.24 -2.74 -5.71
C GLU A 102 23.47 -2.50 -4.21
N LEU A 103 22.57 -2.97 -3.33
CA LEU A 103 22.74 -2.86 -1.88
C LEU A 103 23.80 -3.85 -1.37
N GLU A 104 24.53 -3.46 -0.32
CA GLU A 104 25.37 -4.37 0.45
C GLU A 104 24.56 -5.55 1.01
N GLU A 105 25.17 -6.74 1.11
CA GLU A 105 24.46 -7.95 1.56
C GLU A 105 23.75 -7.76 2.91
N SER A 106 24.34 -7.03 3.85
CA SER A 106 23.72 -6.74 5.15
C SER A 106 22.43 -5.92 5.02
N ARG A 107 22.39 -4.97 4.07
CA ARG A 107 21.21 -4.15 3.81
C ARG A 107 20.14 -4.91 3.04
N GLN A 108 20.54 -5.81 2.13
CA GLN A 108 19.62 -6.76 1.49
C GLN A 108 18.91 -7.64 2.53
N GLN A 109 19.67 -8.17 3.49
CA GLN A 109 19.13 -9.01 4.56
C GLN A 109 18.23 -8.23 5.53
N GLU A 110 18.59 -7.00 5.88
CA GLU A 110 17.74 -6.12 6.67
C GLU A 110 16.41 -5.85 5.95
N LEU A 111 16.46 -5.52 4.65
CA LEU A 111 15.26 -5.25 3.87
C LEU A 111 14.36 -6.47 3.74
N PHE A 112 14.93 -7.65 3.47
CA PHE A 112 14.20 -8.91 3.47
C PHE A 112 13.51 -9.17 4.82
N SER A 113 14.22 -8.96 5.93
CA SER A 113 13.65 -9.12 7.28
C SER A 113 12.50 -8.14 7.52
N THR A 114 12.64 -6.89 7.08
CA THR A 114 11.60 -5.87 7.24
C THR A 114 10.37 -6.19 6.39
N ILE A 115 10.54 -6.51 5.10
CA ILE A 115 9.44 -6.86 4.19
C ILE A 115 8.65 -8.05 4.74
N LYS A 116 9.36 -9.10 5.18
CA LYS A 116 8.73 -10.28 5.80
C LYS A 116 7.82 -9.94 7.00
N ASN A 117 8.13 -8.86 7.71
CA ASN A 117 7.42 -8.44 8.92
C ASN A 117 6.52 -7.20 8.71
N LEU A 118 6.21 -6.83 7.47
CA LEU A 118 5.23 -5.77 7.23
C LEU A 118 3.84 -6.19 7.74
N PRO A 119 3.08 -5.26 8.34
CA PRO A 119 1.64 -5.40 8.51
C PRO A 119 0.97 -5.77 7.21
N VAL A 120 0.04 -6.73 7.24
CA VAL A 120 -0.84 -7.05 6.11
C VAL A 120 -2.13 -6.23 6.19
N ALA A 121 -2.62 -5.99 7.42
CA ALA A 121 -3.78 -5.14 7.66
C ALA A 121 -3.71 -4.47 9.03
N ILE A 122 -4.41 -3.35 9.17
CA ILE A 122 -4.72 -2.73 10.47
C ILE A 122 -6.24 -2.69 10.58
N THR A 123 -6.81 -3.46 11.50
CA THR A 123 -8.26 -3.78 11.44
C THR A 123 -9.13 -2.89 12.31
N ASP A 124 -8.55 -2.01 13.12
CA ASP A 124 -9.24 -1.21 14.14
C ASP A 124 -8.62 0.16 14.38
N LEU A 125 -7.97 0.77 13.38
CA LEU A 125 -7.38 2.10 13.51
C LEU A 125 -8.46 3.13 13.87
N VAL A 126 -8.33 3.78 15.02
CA VAL A 126 -9.26 4.83 15.45
C VAL A 126 -8.69 6.20 15.12
N VAL A 127 -9.43 7.00 14.35
CA VAL A 127 -9.15 8.42 14.10
C VAL A 127 -10.41 9.20 14.44
N ASN A 128 -10.31 10.10 15.42
CA ASN A 128 -11.46 10.77 16.04
C ASN A 128 -12.51 9.76 16.54
N ASP A 129 -13.73 9.83 16.03
CA ASP A 129 -14.87 8.98 16.37
C ASP A 129 -15.12 7.83 15.36
N LYS A 130 -14.23 7.67 14.37
CA LYS A 130 -14.34 6.66 13.32
C LYS A 130 -13.29 5.55 13.49
N LYS A 131 -13.69 4.31 13.20
CA LYS A 131 -12.81 3.14 13.13
C LYS A 131 -12.57 2.77 11.67
N PHE A 132 -11.32 2.49 11.32
CA PHE A 132 -10.87 2.19 9.97
C PHE A 132 -10.25 0.79 9.90
N TYR A 133 -10.49 0.12 8.77
CA TYR A 133 -9.81 -1.09 8.36
C TYR A 133 -8.91 -0.74 7.17
N LEU A 134 -7.60 -0.86 7.34
CA LEU A 134 -6.60 -0.56 6.31
C LEU A 134 -6.02 -1.87 5.78
N THR A 135 -6.02 -2.04 4.45
CA THR A 135 -5.48 -3.22 3.75
C THR A 135 -5.03 -2.82 2.35
N HIS A 136 -4.26 -3.66 1.65
CA HIS A 136 -3.88 -3.40 0.26
C HIS A 136 -5.02 -3.74 -0.71
N GLY A 137 -5.44 -4.99 -0.74
CA GLY A 137 -6.40 -5.56 -1.69
C GLY A 137 -7.80 -5.73 -1.11
N CYS A 138 -7.99 -6.72 -0.23
CA CYS A 138 -9.30 -7.00 0.38
C CYS A 138 -9.21 -7.22 1.89
N TYR A 139 -10.37 -7.40 2.51
CA TYR A 139 -10.54 -7.58 3.94
C TYR A 139 -10.97 -9.00 4.28
N SER A 140 -10.69 -9.41 5.51
CA SER A 140 -11.21 -10.64 6.08
C SER A 140 -12.32 -10.34 7.09
N GLU A 141 -13.33 -11.21 7.15
CA GLU A 141 -14.41 -11.16 8.15
C GLU A 141 -13.95 -11.62 9.55
N LEU A 142 -12.68 -12.01 9.72
CA LEU A 142 -12.12 -12.35 11.02
C LEU A 142 -12.32 -11.21 12.03
N GLU A 143 -12.87 -11.52 13.20
CA GLU A 143 -13.10 -10.56 14.30
C GLU A 143 -11.79 -10.10 15.00
N LYS A 144 -10.61 -10.39 14.45
CA LYS A 144 -9.34 -10.07 15.08
C LYS A 144 -9.05 -8.58 14.97
N GLU A 145 -9.06 -7.90 16.11
CA GLU A 145 -8.65 -6.49 16.26
C GLU A 145 -7.12 -6.35 16.31
N GLY A 146 -6.60 -5.20 15.90
CA GLY A 146 -5.19 -4.84 15.88
C GLY A 146 -4.52 -4.96 14.50
N THR A 147 -3.19 -5.03 14.54
CA THR A 147 -2.36 -5.21 13.35
C THR A 147 -2.19 -6.70 13.04
N LEU A 148 -2.51 -7.09 11.81
CA LEU A 148 -2.31 -8.45 11.30
C LEU A 148 -1.00 -8.52 10.51
N TYR A 149 -0.29 -9.64 10.64
CA TYR A 149 0.92 -9.96 9.87
C TYR A 149 0.72 -11.26 9.09
N LEU A 150 1.64 -11.62 8.19
CA LEU A 150 1.58 -12.88 7.43
C LEU A 150 1.40 -14.13 8.32
N LYS A 151 2.00 -14.14 9.52
CA LYS A 151 1.87 -15.24 10.50
C LYS A 151 0.48 -15.37 11.12
N ASP A 152 -0.35 -14.34 11.00
CA ASP A 152 -1.66 -14.22 11.64
C ASP A 152 -2.82 -14.60 10.70
N ILE A 153 -2.54 -14.89 9.43
CA ILE A 153 -3.53 -15.08 8.37
C ILE A 153 -3.26 -16.39 7.61
N ASP A 154 -4.34 -17.07 7.21
CA ASP A 154 -4.24 -18.33 6.46
C ASP A 154 -4.12 -18.09 4.94
N ASP A 155 -4.74 -17.02 4.44
CA ASP A 155 -4.77 -16.67 3.02
C ASP A 155 -4.26 -15.24 2.78
N PRO A 156 -2.94 -15.05 2.54
CA PRO A 156 -2.39 -13.76 2.17
C PRO A 156 -2.94 -13.21 0.84
N ILE A 157 -3.39 -14.08 -0.07
CA ILE A 157 -3.86 -13.68 -1.40
C ILE A 157 -5.12 -12.81 -1.30
N LEU A 158 -6.00 -13.10 -0.34
CA LEU A 158 -7.14 -12.25 0.00
C LEU A 158 -6.71 -10.80 0.28
N PHE A 159 -5.63 -10.60 1.01
CA PHE A 159 -5.24 -9.26 1.44
C PHE A 159 -4.44 -8.49 0.39
N VAL A 160 -3.73 -9.17 -0.51
CA VAL A 160 -2.83 -8.50 -1.46
C VAL A 160 -3.30 -8.54 -2.92
N TRP A 161 -4.11 -9.53 -3.33
CA TRP A 161 -4.52 -9.72 -4.74
C TRP A 161 -6.03 -9.67 -4.97
N GLN A 162 -6.82 -9.99 -3.96
CA GLN A 162 -8.27 -9.99 -4.12
C GLN A 162 -8.77 -8.54 -4.19
N ARG A 163 -9.73 -8.31 -5.09
CA ARG A 163 -10.42 -7.02 -5.22
C ARG A 163 -11.66 -7.01 -4.34
N VAL A 164 -11.97 -5.85 -3.76
CA VAL A 164 -13.23 -5.62 -3.04
C VAL A 164 -14.37 -5.49 -4.04
N ASP A 165 -15.49 -6.17 -3.78
CA ASP A 165 -16.79 -5.82 -4.37
C ASP A 165 -17.43 -4.70 -3.52
N PRO A 166 -17.63 -3.49 -4.06
CA PRO A 166 -18.18 -2.37 -3.31
C PRO A 166 -19.59 -2.59 -2.75
N ASN A 167 -20.34 -3.56 -3.30
CA ASN A 167 -21.72 -3.88 -2.91
C ASN A 167 -21.79 -4.92 -1.79
N GLU A 168 -20.70 -5.67 -1.55
CA GLU A 168 -20.65 -6.77 -0.60
C GLU A 168 -19.76 -6.43 0.61
N VAL A 169 -19.51 -5.14 0.88
CA VAL A 169 -18.72 -4.72 2.04
C VAL A 169 -19.55 -4.84 3.32
N ILE A 170 -19.26 -5.89 4.10
CA ILE A 170 -19.94 -6.22 5.36
C ILE A 170 -18.94 -6.05 6.52
N LEU A 171 -18.41 -4.84 6.66
CA LEU A 171 -17.65 -4.42 7.83
C LEU A 171 -18.57 -3.55 8.69
N GLN A 172 -18.83 -3.99 9.92
CA GLN A 172 -19.86 -3.43 10.81
C GLN A 172 -19.70 -1.92 11.05
N ASP A 173 -18.85 -1.56 12.02
CA ASP A 173 -18.61 -0.21 12.54
C ASP A 173 -17.35 0.43 11.93
N LYS A 174 -16.83 -0.16 10.85
CA LYS A 174 -15.52 0.15 10.28
C LYS A 174 -15.64 0.64 8.84
N ILE A 175 -14.81 1.62 8.50
CA ILE A 175 -14.63 2.08 7.12
C ILE A 175 -13.43 1.36 6.52
N LEU A 176 -13.64 0.60 5.46
CA LEU A 176 -12.57 -0.03 4.70
C LEU A 176 -11.87 0.99 3.81
N VAL A 177 -10.54 1.04 3.91
CA VAL A 177 -9.69 1.74 2.94
C VAL A 177 -8.72 0.75 2.33
N ALA A 178 -8.72 0.67 1.00
CA ALA A 178 -7.84 -0.21 0.23
C ALA A 178 -7.17 0.52 -0.94
N GLY A 179 -6.15 -0.10 -1.52
CA GLY A 179 -5.55 0.27 -2.81
C GLY A 179 -5.69 -0.89 -3.80
N HIS A 180 -4.62 -1.22 -4.54
CA HIS A 180 -4.50 -2.35 -5.47
C HIS A 180 -5.41 -2.29 -6.72
N THR A 181 -6.69 -1.99 -6.55
CA THR A 181 -7.63 -1.86 -7.65
C THR A 181 -7.71 -0.42 -8.11
N ILE A 182 -6.95 -0.14 -9.18
CA ILE A 182 -7.05 1.13 -9.91
C ILE A 182 -8.52 1.56 -10.05
N SER A 183 -8.82 2.72 -9.52
CA SER A 183 -10.18 3.19 -9.28
C SER A 183 -11.05 3.30 -10.54
N THR A 184 -10.44 3.36 -11.73
CA THR A 184 -11.14 3.29 -13.01
C THR A 184 -11.98 2.01 -13.15
N TYR A 185 -11.60 0.91 -12.48
CA TYR A 185 -12.39 -0.31 -12.41
C TYR A 185 -13.78 -0.08 -11.81
N TYR A 186 -13.89 0.78 -10.80
CA TYR A 186 -15.13 1.04 -10.08
C TYR A 186 -16.00 2.12 -10.71
N HIS A 187 -15.39 3.20 -11.21
CA HIS A 187 -16.15 4.38 -11.67
C HIS A 187 -15.57 5.05 -12.92
N GLY A 188 -14.58 4.46 -13.58
CA GLY A 188 -14.02 4.94 -14.83
C GLY A 188 -13.14 6.20 -14.72
N LYS A 189 -12.74 6.60 -13.52
CA LYS A 189 -11.88 7.77 -13.29
C LYS A 189 -10.67 7.42 -12.43
N TYR A 190 -9.57 8.15 -12.61
CA TYR A 190 -8.36 8.07 -11.78
C TYR A 190 -8.46 9.01 -10.56
N GLU A 191 -9.56 8.87 -9.81
CA GLU A 191 -9.84 9.62 -8.59
C GLU A 191 -10.21 8.63 -7.48
N ILE A 192 -10.07 9.03 -6.21
CA ILE A 192 -10.43 8.17 -5.07
C ILE A 192 -11.87 7.70 -5.25
N PHE A 193 -12.08 6.39 -5.21
CA PHE A 193 -13.40 5.79 -5.28
C PHE A 193 -13.99 5.70 -3.88
N HIS A 194 -15.29 5.94 -3.76
CA HIS A 194 -16.04 5.70 -2.53
C HIS A 194 -17.43 5.19 -2.89
N ASN A 195 -17.93 4.19 -2.15
CA ASN A 195 -19.11 3.42 -2.58
C ASN A 195 -20.47 4.07 -2.27
N LYS A 196 -20.50 5.25 -1.66
CA LYS A 196 -21.71 6.08 -1.48
C LYS A 196 -21.56 7.42 -2.20
N SER A 197 -22.62 8.21 -2.27
CA SER A 197 -22.58 9.55 -2.88
C SER A 197 -21.73 10.56 -2.11
N ASP A 198 -21.52 10.31 -0.82
CA ASP A 198 -20.77 11.16 0.10
C ASP A 198 -19.70 10.29 0.77
N ILE A 199 -18.43 10.70 0.66
CA ILE A 199 -17.30 9.98 1.25
C ILE A 199 -17.46 9.85 2.78
N MET A 200 -18.10 10.82 3.44
CA MET A 200 -18.32 10.79 4.89
C MET A 200 -19.27 9.67 5.33
N GLN A 201 -20.10 9.17 4.41
CA GLN A 201 -21.09 8.11 4.61
C GLN A 201 -20.63 6.75 4.05
N SER A 202 -19.46 6.72 3.40
CA SER A 202 -18.96 5.53 2.74
C SER A 202 -18.38 4.54 3.76
N ASN A 203 -18.62 3.25 3.51
CA ASN A 203 -17.99 2.16 4.28
C ASN A 203 -16.88 1.45 3.50
N TYR A 204 -16.66 1.83 2.23
CA TYR A 204 -15.50 1.45 1.45
C TYR A 204 -14.99 2.61 0.60
N ILE A 205 -13.67 2.79 0.65
CA ILE A 205 -12.92 3.79 -0.10
C ILE A 205 -11.71 3.09 -0.75
N ASP A 206 -11.53 3.28 -2.05
CA ASP A 206 -10.33 2.84 -2.77
C ASP A 206 -9.47 4.04 -3.14
N ILE A 207 -8.19 4.01 -2.79
CA ILE A 207 -7.26 5.12 -2.97
C ILE A 207 -6.22 4.90 -4.07
N ASP A 208 -6.25 3.76 -4.79
CA ASP A 208 -5.38 3.58 -5.96
C ASP A 208 -5.94 4.34 -7.17
N CYS A 209 -5.37 5.53 -7.42
CA CYS A 209 -5.72 6.38 -8.55
C CYS A 209 -4.81 6.14 -9.78
N GLY A 210 -4.25 4.93 -9.89
CA GLY A 210 -3.49 4.46 -11.05
C GLY A 210 -2.20 5.22 -11.29
N CYS A 211 -1.51 5.63 -10.22
CA CYS A 211 -0.31 6.46 -10.25
C CYS A 211 0.75 6.02 -11.30
N SER A 212 0.90 4.70 -11.48
CA SER A 212 1.86 4.06 -12.40
C SER A 212 1.32 3.76 -13.80
N CYS A 213 0.06 4.08 -14.12
CA CYS A 213 -0.56 3.73 -15.40
C CYS A 213 -0.08 4.58 -16.60
N ASN A 214 0.91 5.46 -16.43
CA ASN A 214 1.55 6.26 -17.49
C ASN A 214 0.55 6.98 -18.42
N ASN A 215 -0.54 7.52 -17.87
CA ASN A 215 -1.53 8.36 -18.57
C ASN A 215 -1.65 9.74 -17.88
N GLU A 216 -2.10 10.76 -18.61
CA GLU A 216 -2.24 12.16 -18.15
C GLU A 216 -3.27 12.37 -17.02
N ASP A 217 -4.20 11.41 -16.91
CA ASP A 217 -5.24 11.41 -15.87
C ASP A 217 -4.80 10.74 -14.58
N CYS A 218 -3.74 9.93 -14.60
CA CYS A 218 -3.24 9.18 -13.45
C CYS A 218 -2.77 10.09 -12.32
N GLN A 219 -3.10 9.72 -11.09
CA GLN A 219 -2.80 10.55 -9.93
C GLN A 219 -2.20 9.71 -8.82
N PHE A 220 -1.28 10.31 -8.07
CA PHE A 220 -0.94 9.83 -6.75
C PHE A 220 -1.87 10.52 -5.75
N ALA A 221 -2.66 9.75 -5.02
CA ALA A 221 -3.67 10.27 -4.12
C ALA A 221 -3.33 10.02 -2.66
N ALA A 222 -3.67 10.99 -1.81
CA ALA A 222 -3.69 10.82 -0.36
C ALA A 222 -5.07 11.18 0.18
N LEU A 223 -5.52 10.44 1.19
CA LEU A 223 -6.74 10.72 1.94
C LEU A 223 -6.36 11.04 3.38
N ARG A 224 -6.87 12.14 3.92
CA ARG A 224 -6.78 12.43 5.36
C ARG A 224 -8.00 11.87 6.07
N LEU A 225 -7.79 10.94 7.00
CA LEU A 225 -8.86 10.24 7.70
C LEU A 225 -9.63 11.13 8.69
N ASP A 226 -9.00 12.21 9.18
CA ASP A 226 -9.62 13.13 10.15
C ASP A 226 -10.90 13.79 9.61
N ASP A 227 -10.90 14.15 8.33
CA ASP A 227 -11.95 14.93 7.68
C ASP A 227 -12.31 14.44 6.26
N MET A 228 -11.80 13.27 5.87
CA MET A 228 -11.94 12.66 4.53
C MET A 228 -11.47 13.56 3.38
N LYS A 229 -10.56 14.51 3.65
CA LYS A 229 -10.04 15.40 2.63
C LYS A 229 -9.08 14.64 1.70
N THR A 230 -9.25 14.83 0.40
CA THR A 230 -8.42 14.22 -0.64
C THR A 230 -7.35 15.18 -1.16
N PHE A 231 -6.22 14.63 -1.55
CA PHE A 231 -5.06 15.34 -2.10
C PHE A 231 -4.53 14.54 -3.29
N TYR A 232 -4.07 15.25 -4.32
CA TYR A 232 -3.67 14.63 -5.57
C TYR A 232 -2.38 15.26 -6.11
N VAL A 233 -1.52 14.41 -6.67
CA VAL A 233 -0.30 14.79 -7.37
C VAL A 233 -0.30 14.17 -8.76
N LYS A 234 0.02 14.99 -9.76
CA LYS A 234 0.27 14.57 -11.14
C LYS A 234 1.76 14.44 -11.44
#